data_AF-A0A6A7L5H8-F1
#
_entry.id   AF-A0A6A7L5H8-F1
#
_cell.length_a   1.000
_cell.length_b   1.000
_cell.length_c   1.000
_cell.angle_alpha   90.00
_cell.angle_beta   90.00
_cell.angle_gamma   90.00
#
_symmetry.space_group_name_H-M   'P 1'
#
loop_
_entity.id
_entity.type
_entity.pdbx_description
1 polymer ?
#
loop_
_entity_poly.entity_id
_entity_poly.type
_entity_poly.pdbx_seq_one_letter_code
_entity_poly.pdbx_strand_id
1 'polypeptide(L)' 'MSTLHETLAQRLLMAGDLFETGVALKRQQIRRGNPRMSEEEVERRLAEWLRHRPGAEHGDAEGKVITWPRP' A
#
# COMPACT_ATOMS: atom_id res chain seq x y z
N MET A 1 -29.29 12.50 -1.09
CA MET A 1 -28.05 12.40 -0.30
C MET A 1 -26.96 13.12 -1.07
N SER A 2 -26.16 13.94 -0.40
CA SER A 2 -25.26 14.94 -1.02
C SER A 2 -24.23 14.30 -1.95
N THR A 3 -24.07 14.85 -3.16
CA THR A 3 -23.09 14.46 -4.19
C THR A 3 -21.65 14.40 -3.67
N LEU A 4 -21.36 15.13 -2.60
CA LEU A 4 -20.08 15.08 -1.89
C LEU A 4 -19.81 13.70 -1.26
N HIS A 5 -20.80 13.10 -0.59
CA HIS A 5 -20.62 11.81 0.08
C HIS A 5 -20.35 10.70 -0.94
N GLU A 6 -21.03 10.75 -2.08
CA GLU A 6 -20.83 9.82 -3.19
C GLU A 6 -19.42 9.96 -3.77
N THR A 7 -18.94 11.20 -3.96
CA THR A 7 -17.57 11.45 -4.44
C THR A 7 -16.51 10.94 -3.45
N LEU A 8 -16.72 11.14 -2.15
CA LEU A 8 -15.78 10.66 -1.12
C LEU A 8 -15.74 9.12 -1.06
N ALA A 9 -16.89 8.47 -1.14
CA ALA A 9 -16.98 7.01 -1.18
C ALA A 9 -16.25 6.44 -2.41
N GLN A 10 -16.48 7.01 -3.59
CA GLN A 10 -15.80 6.61 -4.82
C GLN A 10 -14.27 6.76 -4.74
N ARG A 11 -13.77 7.85 -4.14
CA ARG A 11 -12.33 8.05 -3.93
C ARG A 11 -11.74 7.00 -3.00
N LEU A 12 -12.45 6.65 -1.92
CA LEU A 12 -11.99 5.62 -0.99
C LEU A 12 -11.92 4.25 -1.68
N LEU A 13 -12.95 3.89 -2.45
CA LEU A 13 -12.97 2.63 -3.21
C LEU A 13 -11.81 2.59 -4.22
N MET A 14 -11.62 3.67 -4.99
CA MET A 14 -10.52 3.79 -5.94
C MET A 14 -9.15 3.67 -5.25
N ALA A 15 -8.97 4.25 -4.06
CA ALA A 15 -7.74 4.10 -3.30
C ALA A 15 -7.49 2.63 -2.89
N GLY A 16 -8.54 1.88 -2.55
CA GLY A 16 -8.48 0.44 -2.32
C GLY A 16 -8.04 -0.33 -3.57
N ASP A 17 -8.66 -0.07 -4.71
CA ASP A 17 -8.34 -0.73 -5.98
C ASP A 17 -6.86 -0.48 -6.39
N LEU A 18 -6.40 0.76 -6.22
CA LEU A 18 -5.01 1.14 -6.49
C LEU A 18 -4.04 0.44 -5.53
N PHE A 19 -4.41 0.31 -4.25
CA PHE A 19 -3.60 -0.41 -3.26
C PHE A 19 -3.46 -1.89 -3.63
N GLU A 20 -4.57 -2.58 -3.92
CA GLU A 20 -4.57 -3.99 -4.31
C GLU A 20 -3.72 -4.24 -5.57
N THR A 21 -3.88 -3.37 -6.57
CA THR A 21 -3.07 -3.40 -7.79
C THR A 21 -1.58 -3.25 -7.48
N GLY A 22 -1.22 -2.28 -6.62
CA GLY A 22 0.16 -2.07 -6.20
C GLY A 22 0.77 -3.27 -5.48
N VAL A 23 0.00 -3.92 -4.60
CA VAL A 23 0.41 -5.15 -3.91
C VAL A 23 0.68 -6.29 -4.90
N ALA A 24 -0.21 -6.48 -5.88
CA ALA A 24 -0.04 -7.49 -6.91
C ALA A 24 1.24 -7.27 -7.75
N LEU A 25 1.50 -6.01 -8.15
CA LEU A 25 2.71 -5.64 -8.86
C LEU A 25 3.97 -5.88 -8.02
N LYS A 26 3.93 -5.55 -6.72
CA LYS A 26 5.06 -5.78 -5.81
C LYS A 26 5.36 -7.28 -5.64
N ARG A 27 4.32 -8.11 -5.48
CA ARG A 27 4.47 -9.57 -5.44
C ARG A 27 5.19 -10.09 -6.68
N GLN A 28 4.77 -9.65 -7.87
CA GLN A 28 5.41 -10.04 -9.13
C GLN A 28 6.86 -9.54 -9.24
N GLN A 29 7.16 -8.33 -8.75
CA GLN A 29 8.53 -7.84 -8.67
C GLN A 29 9.40 -8.76 -7.81
N ILE A 30 8.93 -9.18 -6.62
CA ILE A 30 9.65 -10.07 -5.71
C ILE A 30 9.94 -11.42 -6.39
N ARG A 31 8.92 -12.02 -7.03
CA ARG A 31 9.07 -13.29 -7.78
C ARG A 31 10.09 -13.20 -8.90
N ARG A 32 10.08 -12.10 -9.67
CA ARG A 32 11.06 -11.87 -10.74
C ARG A 32 12.50 -11.76 -10.23
N GLY A 33 12.69 -11.23 -9.02
CA GLY A 33 14.02 -11.12 -8.41
C GLY A 33 14.64 -12.48 -8.04
N ASN A 34 13.82 -13.50 -7.78
CA ASN A 34 14.27 -14.88 -7.61
C ASN A 34 13.14 -15.87 -7.98
N PRO A 35 13.15 -16.41 -9.21
CA PRO A 35 12.09 -17.32 -9.68
C PRO A 35 11.97 -18.65 -8.92
N ARG A 36 12.99 -19.04 -8.14
CA ARG A 36 12.98 -20.26 -7.33
C ARG A 36 12.45 -20.06 -5.91
N MET A 37 12.06 -18.83 -5.57
CA MET A 37 11.46 -18.51 -4.28
C MET A 37 10.14 -19.27 -4.12
N SER A 38 9.92 -19.89 -2.95
CA SER A 38 8.63 -20.51 -2.65
C SER A 38 7.56 -19.44 -2.47
N GLU A 39 6.28 -19.82 -2.58
CA GLU A 39 5.18 -18.87 -2.42
C GLU A 39 5.15 -18.28 -1.01
N GLU A 40 5.44 -19.09 0.00
CA GLU A 40 5.47 -18.67 1.40
C GLU A 40 6.54 -17.60 1.65
N GLU A 41 7.70 -17.76 1.01
CA GLU A 41 8.80 -16.79 1.12
C GLU A 41 8.49 -15.49 0.36
N VAL A 42 7.77 -15.56 -0.76
CA VAL A 42 7.25 -14.37 -1.47
C VAL A 42 6.31 -13.59 -0.58
N GLU A 43 5.33 -14.26 0.04
CA GLU A 43 4.35 -13.62 0.93
C GLU A 43 5.01 -13.04 2.17
N ARG A 44 5.98 -13.75 2.77
CA ARG A 44 6.75 -13.25 3.92
C ARG A 44 7.45 -11.94 3.58
N ARG A 45 8.15 -11.88 2.44
CA ARG A 45 8.86 -10.67 1.99
C ARG A 45 7.90 -9.54 1.61
N LEU A 46 6.76 -9.87 1.01
CA LEU A 46 5.72 -8.90 0.70
C LEU A 46 5.18 -8.25 1.97
N ALA A 47 4.86 -9.06 2.99
CA ALA A 47 4.39 -8.56 4.29
C ALA A 47 5.45 -7.72 5.00
N GLU A 48 6.72 -8.11 4.92
CA GLU A 48 7.84 -7.33 5.44
C GLU A 48 7.97 -5.98 4.73
N TRP A 49 7.87 -5.97 3.40
CA TRP A 49 7.90 -4.75 2.61
C TRP A 49 6.71 -3.83 2.91
N LEU A 50 5.50 -4.36 3.10
CA LEU A 50 4.33 -3.55 3.45
C LEU A 50 4.45 -2.86 4.81
N ARG A 51 5.13 -3.50 5.78
CA ARG A 51 5.34 -2.92 7.11
C ARG A 51 6.38 -1.81 7.15
N HIS A 52 7.50 -2.00 6.45
CA HIS A 52 8.63 -1.06 6.54
C HIS A 52 8.70 -0.09 5.36
N ARG A 53 8.31 -0.55 4.17
CA ARG A 53 8.30 0.15 2.88
C ARG A 53 9.47 1.14 2.71
N PRO A 54 10.70 0.64 2.46
CA PRO A 54 11.89 1.48 2.38
C PRO A 54 11.74 2.64 1.39
N GLY A 55 12.10 3.85 1.83
CA GLY A 55 11.93 5.12 1.10
C GLY A 55 10.56 5.77 1.22
N ALA A 56 9.61 5.12 1.89
CA ALA A 56 8.27 5.64 2.17
C ALA A 56 7.82 5.23 3.59
N GLU A 57 8.73 5.24 4.55
CA GLU A 57 8.52 4.81 5.93
C GLU A 57 7.41 5.62 6.63
N HIS A 58 7.14 6.83 6.13
CA HIS A 58 6.14 7.76 6.65
C HIS A 58 4.93 7.94 5.71
N GLY A 59 4.83 7.11 4.68
CA GLY A 59 3.85 7.25 3.60
C GLY A 59 4.34 8.14 2.44
N ASP A 60 3.55 8.18 1.37
CA ASP A 60 3.87 8.92 0.13
C ASP A 60 3.28 10.35 0.12
N ALA A 61 2.57 10.74 1.18
CA ALA A 61 1.92 12.04 1.24
C ALA A 61 2.94 13.13 1.60
N GLU A 62 2.82 14.29 0.96
CA GLU A 62 3.56 15.48 1.37
C GLU A 62 3.15 15.92 2.78
N GLY A 63 4.13 16.19 3.65
CA GLY A 63 3.87 16.70 4.99
C GLY A 63 4.88 16.26 6.04
N LYS A 64 4.57 16.58 7.29
CA LYS A 64 5.32 16.11 8.48
C LYS A 64 4.48 15.07 9.21
N VAL A 65 5.14 14.04 9.71
CA VAL A 65 4.51 13.09 10.64
C VAL A 65 4.11 13.83 11.91
N ILE A 66 2.84 13.68 12.30
CA ILE A 66 2.30 14.24 13.53
C ILE A 66 1.63 13.11 14.33
N THR A 67 1.70 13.19 15.65
CA THR A 67 0.95 12.29 16.54
C THR A 67 -0.52 12.69 16.59
N TRP A 68 -1.41 11.71 16.72
CA TRP A 68 -2.84 11.92 16.97
C TRP A 68 -3.13 11.74 18.47
N PRO A 69 -3.97 12.58 19.12
CA PRO A 69 -4.68 13.72 18.55
C PRO A 69 -3.74 14.88 18.17
N ARG A 70 -4.12 15.65 17.15
CA ARG A 70 -3.37 16.85 16.78
C ARG A 70 -3.46 17.87 17.94
N PRO A 71 -2.37 18.56 18.29
CA PRO A 71 -2.42 19.68 19.23
C PRO A 71 -3.42 20.76 18.80
#